data_AF-A0A2H0AG98-F1
#
_entry.id   AF-A0A2H0AG98-F1
#
_cell.length_a   1.000
_cell.length_b   1.000
_cell.length_c   1.000
_cell.angle_alpha   90.00
_cell.angle_beta   90.00
_cell.angle_gamma   90.00
#
_symmetry.space_group_name_H-M   'P 1'
#
loop_
_entity.id
_entity.type
_entity.pdbx_description
1 polymer ?
#
loop_
_entity_poly.entity_id
_entity_poly.type
_entity_poly.pdbx_seq_one_letter_code
_entity_poly.pdbx_strand_id
1 'polypeptide(L)'
;MPDDTMSRRWKKLAVMVLLATWGTMTAAVAMATGEWKVEFERICGQSNMAADLPAEQLERLIKDSDTLLLQLEKIKPEEAKVVIFRLKKSRNFFQYLLQSRAAGAKENQTPN
;
A
#
# COMPACT_ATOMS: atom_id res chain seq x y z
N MET A 1 -3.39 44.54 12.94
CA MET A 1 -3.09 43.12 13.23
C MET A 1 -3.88 42.27 12.24
N PRO A 2 -3.24 41.63 11.24
CA PRO A 2 -3.93 40.74 10.33
C PRO A 2 -4.24 39.40 11.00
N ASP A 3 -5.46 38.95 10.80
CA ASP A 3 -6.13 37.83 11.46
C ASP A 3 -5.69 36.47 10.87
N ASP A 4 -4.95 35.69 11.67
CA ASP A 4 -4.26 34.44 11.29
C ASP A 4 -5.18 33.20 11.31
N THR A 5 -6.50 33.40 11.32
CA THR A 5 -7.47 32.30 11.48
C THR A 5 -7.78 31.59 10.15
N MET A 6 -7.51 32.22 9.00
CA MET A 6 -7.92 31.72 7.69
C MET A 6 -6.99 30.61 7.14
N SER A 7 -5.69 30.68 7.44
CA SER A 7 -4.68 29.70 7.00
C SER A 7 -4.86 28.31 7.63
N ARG A 8 -5.38 28.25 8.86
CA ARG A 8 -5.60 26.97 9.57
C ARG A 8 -6.84 26.22 9.10
N ARG A 9 -7.86 26.95 8.61
CA ARG A 9 -9.11 26.35 8.11
C ARG A 9 -8.91 25.69 6.75
N TRP A 10 -8.09 26.27 5.88
CA TRP A 10 -7.73 25.67 4.59
C TRP A 10 -6.86 24.42 4.71
N LYS A 11 -5.88 24.41 5.63
CA LYS A 11 -5.07 23.21 5.88
C LYS A 11 -5.92 22.04 6.41
N LYS A 12 -6.91 22.32 7.28
CA LYS A 12 -7.82 21.30 7.81
C LYS A 12 -8.81 20.79 6.76
N LEU A 13 -9.28 21.65 5.86
CA LEU A 13 -10.14 21.24 4.74
C LEU A 13 -9.38 20.43 3.69
N ALA A 14 -8.13 20.78 3.38
CA ALA A 14 -7.29 20.01 2.46
C ALA A 14 -6.96 18.61 3.00
N VAL A 15 -6.70 18.47 4.31
CA VAL A 15 -6.45 17.16 4.94
C VAL A 15 -7.71 16.30 5.01
N MET A 16 -8.90 16.89 5.19
CA MET A 16 -10.16 16.14 5.18
C MET A 16 -10.60 15.69 3.78
N VAL A 17 -10.30 16.46 2.73
CA VAL A 17 -10.58 16.02 1.34
C VAL A 17 -9.61 14.93 0.88
N LEU A 18 -8.35 14.95 1.35
CA LEU A 18 -7.35 13.93 1.03
C LEU A 18 -7.59 12.56 1.71
N LEU A 19 -8.39 12.51 2.77
CA LEU A 19 -8.73 11.25 3.48
C LEU A 19 -10.05 10.62 3.02
N ALA A 20 -10.86 11.31 2.22
CA ALA A 20 -12.18 10.85 1.78
C ALA A 20 -12.22 10.25 0.35
N THR A 21 -11.10 10.26 -0.39
CA THR A 21 -11.02 9.76 -1.77
C THR A 21 -10.24 8.46 -1.91
N TRP A 22 -10.36 7.54 -0.96
CA TRP A 22 -9.86 6.16 -1.12
C TRP A 22 -10.93 5.07 -0.96
N GLY A 23 -12.19 5.47 -0.78
CA GLY A 23 -13.23 4.57 -0.31
C GLY A 23 -14.42 4.37 -1.26
N THR A 24 -14.27 4.45 -2.58
CA THR A 24 -15.27 3.87 -3.51
C THR A 24 -14.66 3.63 -4.88
N MET A 25 -14.25 2.39 -5.16
CA MET A 25 -14.46 1.81 -6.49
C MET A 25 -14.61 0.29 -6.35
N THR A 26 -15.88 -0.10 -6.41
CA THR A 26 -16.37 -1.47 -6.51
C THR A 26 -15.90 -2.10 -7.83
N ALA A 27 -15.59 -3.39 -7.76
CA ALA A 27 -15.02 -4.24 -8.79
C ALA A 27 -15.81 -4.29 -10.12
N ALA A 28 -15.05 -4.40 -11.22
CA ALA A 28 -15.22 -5.32 -12.36
C ALA A 28 -14.77 -4.68 -13.69
N VAL A 29 -13.49 -4.80 -14.03
CA VAL A 29 -13.01 -4.66 -15.42
C VAL A 29 -12.02 -5.78 -15.71
N ALA A 30 -12.55 -6.99 -15.90
CA ALA A 30 -11.78 -8.13 -16.40
C ALA A 30 -12.08 -8.32 -17.89
N MET A 31 -11.40 -7.57 -18.78
CA MET A 31 -11.23 -7.94 -20.19
C MET A 31 -9.86 -7.50 -20.75
N ALA A 32 -8.92 -8.46 -20.71
CA ALA A 32 -7.97 -8.78 -21.78
C ALA A 32 -6.78 -7.85 -22.18
N THR A 33 -6.36 -6.83 -21.42
CA THR A 33 -5.15 -6.04 -21.80
C THR A 33 -4.16 -5.69 -20.65
N GLY A 34 -4.16 -6.40 -19.52
CA GLY A 34 -3.22 -6.07 -18.44
C GLY A 34 -3.17 -7.09 -17.32
N GLU A 35 -2.62 -8.29 -17.57
CA GLU A 35 -2.40 -9.29 -16.52
C GLU A 35 -1.62 -8.72 -15.33
N TRP A 36 -0.59 -7.90 -15.59
CA TRP A 36 0.16 -7.21 -14.53
C TRP A 36 -0.68 -6.19 -13.76
N LYS A 37 -1.73 -5.61 -14.36
CA LYS A 37 -2.63 -4.66 -13.70
C LYS A 37 -3.54 -5.37 -12.71
N VAL A 38 -4.05 -6.54 -13.09
CA VAL A 38 -4.85 -7.40 -12.19
C VAL A 38 -4.03 -7.77 -10.97
N GLU A 39 -2.78 -8.18 -11.18
CA GLU A 39 -1.88 -8.55 -10.09
C GLU A 39 -1.52 -7.34 -9.21
N PHE A 40 -1.27 -6.20 -9.83
CA PHE A 40 -1.05 -4.94 -9.11
C PHE A 40 -2.24 -4.55 -8.22
N GLU A 41 -3.46 -4.62 -8.74
CA GLU A 41 -4.68 -4.32 -7.99
C GLU A 41 -4.90 -5.32 -6.86
N ARG A 42 -4.70 -6.61 -7.13
CA ARG A 42 -4.77 -7.68 -6.13
C ARG A 42 -3.82 -7.41 -4.98
N ILE A 43 -2.55 -7.07 -5.26
CA ILE A 43 -1.54 -6.79 -4.23
C ILE A 43 -1.87 -5.49 -3.48
N CYS A 44 -2.01 -4.39 -4.21
CA CYS A 44 -2.17 -3.07 -3.59
C CYS A 44 -3.51 -2.92 -2.85
N GLY A 45 -4.55 -3.64 -3.28
CA GLY A 45 -5.86 -3.67 -2.63
C GLY A 45 -5.85 -4.28 -1.23
N GLN A 46 -4.89 -5.17 -0.95
CA GLN A 46 -4.74 -5.77 0.38
C GLN A 46 -4.19 -4.79 1.43
N SER A 47 -3.64 -3.65 1.01
CA SER A 47 -3.05 -2.65 1.93
C SER A 47 -4.03 -2.19 3.02
N ASN A 48 -5.33 -2.11 2.73
CA ASN A 48 -6.32 -1.64 3.70
C ASN A 48 -6.59 -2.64 4.84
N MET A 49 -6.41 -3.93 4.58
CA MET A 49 -6.65 -5.02 5.54
C MET A 49 -5.36 -5.72 5.99
N ALA A 50 -4.20 -5.22 5.56
CA ALA A 50 -2.91 -5.86 5.79
C ALA A 50 -2.58 -6.04 7.28
N ALA A 51 -3.08 -5.15 8.14
CA ALA A 51 -2.91 -5.24 9.59
C ALA A 51 -3.54 -6.51 10.19
N ASP A 52 -4.58 -7.06 9.53
CA ASP A 52 -5.33 -8.24 10.00
C ASP A 52 -4.89 -9.52 9.27
N LEU A 53 -4.11 -9.42 8.19
CA LEU A 53 -3.63 -10.58 7.45
C LEU A 53 -2.62 -11.40 8.29
N PRO A 54 -2.63 -12.74 8.22
CA PRO A 54 -1.61 -13.56 8.88
C PRO A 54 -0.22 -13.35 8.27
N ALA A 55 0.83 -13.70 9.01
CA ALA A 55 2.22 -13.50 8.60
C ALA A 55 2.54 -14.16 7.24
N GLU A 56 2.07 -15.39 7.02
CA GLU A 56 2.25 -16.13 5.76
C GLU A 56 1.64 -15.39 4.55
N GLN A 57 0.50 -14.72 4.75
CA GLN A 57 -0.11 -13.93 3.68
C GLN A 57 0.68 -12.65 3.40
N LEU A 58 1.24 -11.99 4.43
CA LEU A 58 2.13 -10.84 4.23
C LEU A 58 3.40 -11.25 3.49
N GLU A 59 4.02 -12.39 3.83
CA GLU A 59 5.18 -12.92 3.11
C GLU A 59 4.87 -13.22 1.64
N ARG A 60 3.71 -13.82 1.37
CA ARG A 60 3.24 -14.05 0.01
C ARG A 60 3.07 -12.74 -0.75
N LEU A 61 2.43 -11.73 -0.16
CA LEU A 61 2.25 -10.42 -0.80
C LEU A 61 3.57 -9.70 -1.09
N ILE A 62 4.58 -9.85 -0.21
CA ILE A 62 5.93 -9.32 -0.46
C ILE A 62 6.56 -10.02 -1.67
N LYS A 63 6.50 -11.36 -1.72
CA LYS A 63 7.05 -12.15 -2.84
C LYS A 63 6.36 -11.85 -4.17
N ASP A 64 5.04 -11.71 -4.15
CA ASP A 64 4.24 -11.37 -5.32
C ASP A 64 4.58 -9.96 -5.81
N SER A 65 4.79 -9.02 -4.88
CA SER A 65 5.25 -7.66 -5.19
C SER A 65 6.63 -7.67 -5.86
N ASP A 66 7.58 -8.44 -5.33
CA ASP A 66 8.93 -8.56 -5.89
C ASP A 66 8.90 -9.17 -7.29
N THR A 67 8.06 -10.18 -7.50
CA THR A 67 7.86 -10.81 -8.81
C THR A 67 7.28 -9.83 -9.83
N LEU A 68 6.25 -9.07 -9.43
CA LEU A 68 5.61 -8.10 -10.30
C LEU A 68 6.54 -6.90 -10.61
N LEU A 69 7.38 -6.48 -9.67
CA LEU A 69 8.39 -5.45 -9.92
C LEU A 69 9.35 -5.87 -11.05
N LEU A 70 9.83 -7.11 -11.06
CA LEU A 70 10.70 -7.64 -12.11
C LEU A 70 10.00 -7.71 -13.48
N GLN A 71 8.68 -7.92 -13.50
CA GLN A 71 7.89 -7.88 -14.74
C GLN A 71 7.73 -6.45 -15.25
N LEU A 72 7.45 -5.50 -14.36
CA LEU A 72 7.25 -4.08 -14.69
C LEU A 72 8.52 -3.40 -15.19
N GLU A 73 9.70 -3.84 -14.76
CA GLU A 73 11.00 -3.34 -15.28
C GLU A 73 11.19 -3.58 -16.78
N LYS A 74 10.49 -4.57 -17.35
CA LYS A 74 10.55 -4.88 -18.79
C LYS A 74 9.54 -4.08 -19.62
N ILE A 75 8.67 -3.32 -18.97
CA ILE A 75 7.64 -2.48 -19.60
C ILE A 75 8.17 -1.05 -19.78
N LYS A 76 7.63 -0.32 -20.76
CA LYS A 76 8.02 1.07 -21.01
C LYS A 76 7.93 1.91 -19.72
N PRO A 77 8.95 2.74 -19.42
CA PRO A 77 9.08 3.39 -18.13
C PRO A 77 7.97 4.41 -17.84
N GLU A 78 7.44 5.09 -18.84
CA GLU A 78 6.40 6.11 -18.65
C GLU A 78 5.09 5.54 -18.09
N GLU A 79 4.69 4.33 -18.52
CA GLU A 79 3.46 3.69 -18.05
C GLU A 79 3.66 2.95 -16.72
N ALA A 80 4.86 2.42 -16.47
CA ALA A 80 5.17 1.60 -15.30
C ALA A 80 5.62 2.41 -14.08
N LYS A 81 6.11 3.66 -14.23
CA LYS A 81 6.67 4.48 -13.13
C LYS A 81 5.75 4.59 -11.91
N VAL A 82 4.50 4.99 -12.12
CA VAL A 82 3.51 5.16 -11.03
C VAL A 82 3.17 3.83 -10.37
N VAL A 83 3.06 2.78 -11.17
CA VAL A 83 2.76 1.41 -10.74
C VAL A 83 3.88 0.87 -9.87
N ILE A 84 5.13 0.95 -10.35
CA ILE A 84 6.34 0.55 -9.62
C ILE A 84 6.43 1.31 -8.30
N PHE A 85 6.19 2.63 -8.31
CA PHE A 85 6.22 3.44 -7.10
C PHE A 85 5.19 2.97 -6.05
N ARG A 86 3.93 2.77 -6.45
CA ARG A 86 2.87 2.31 -5.54
C ARG A 86 3.11 0.87 -5.07
N LEU A 87 3.62 0.00 -5.93
CA LEU A 87 3.94 -1.39 -5.60
C LEU A 87 5.08 -1.48 -4.57
N LYS A 88 6.17 -0.69 -4.75
CA LYS A 88 7.26 -0.59 -3.77
C LYS A 88 6.76 -0.12 -2.40
N LYS A 89 5.85 0.86 -2.38
CA LYS A 89 5.26 1.33 -1.12
C LYS A 89 4.43 0.26 -0.43
N SER A 90 3.61 -0.48 -1.18
CA SER A 90 2.79 -1.58 -0.64
C SER A 90 3.68 -2.71 -0.08
N ARG A 91 4.70 -3.13 -0.84
CA ARG A 91 5.70 -4.10 -0.42
C ARG A 91 6.40 -3.70 0.89
N ASN A 92 6.86 -2.46 0.99
CA ASN A 92 7.54 -1.96 2.19
C ASN A 92 6.59 -1.91 3.39
N PHE A 93 5.32 -1.60 3.17
CA PHE A 93 4.31 -1.62 4.22
C PHE A 93 4.06 -3.05 4.74
N PHE A 94 3.92 -4.04 3.86
CA PHE A 94 3.78 -5.44 4.26
C PHE A 94 5.01 -5.94 5.03
N GLN A 95 6.22 -5.58 4.57
CA GLN A 95 7.46 -5.93 5.26
C GLN A 95 7.51 -5.30 6.66
N TYR A 96 7.12 -4.03 6.79
CA TYR A 96 7.07 -3.36 8.08
C TYR A 96 6.12 -4.08 9.05
N LEU A 97 4.91 -4.45 8.61
CA LEU A 97 3.95 -5.20 9.43
C LEU A 97 4.48 -6.57 9.87
N LEU A 98 5.19 -7.26 8.97
CA LEU A 98 5.82 -8.54 9.30
C LEU A 98 6.90 -8.37 10.38
N GLN A 99 7.75 -7.36 10.23
CA GLN A 99 8.83 -7.06 11.17
C GLN A 99 8.32 -6.58 12.52
N SER A 100 7.28 -5.73 12.55
CA SER A 100 6.71 -5.22 13.80
C SER A 100 6.13 -6.34 14.66
N ARG A 101 5.53 -7.36 14.03
CA ARG A 101 5.03 -8.56 14.71
C ARG A 101 6.16 -9.44 15.24
N ALA A 102 7.23 -9.60 14.47
CA ALA A 102 8.40 -10.34 14.91
C ALA A 102 9.14 -9.66 16.07
N ALA A 103 9.15 -8.32 16.12
CA ALA A 103 9.73 -7.55 17.22
C ALA A 103 8.87 -7.66 18.50
N GLY A 104 7.54 -7.53 18.38
CA GLY A 104 6.62 -7.68 19.52
C GLY A 104 6.62 -9.09 20.15
N ALA A 105 6.93 -10.13 19.36
CA ALA A 105 7.09 -11.49 19.89
C ALA A 105 8.34 -11.66 20.77
N LYS A 106 9.39 -10.85 20.57
CA LYS A 106 10.65 -10.94 21.31
C LYS A 106 10.63 -10.22 22.66
N GLU A 107 9.70 -9.31 22.89
CA GLU A 107 9.58 -8.55 24.15
C GLU A 107 8.88 -9.35 25.26
N ASN A 108 8.03 -10.32 24.90
CA ASN A 108 7.26 -11.15 25.86
C ASN A 108 8.00 -12.41 26.35
N GLN A 109 9.31 -12.53 26.09
CA GLN A 109 10.11 -13.69 26.47
C GLN A 109 11.20 -13.26 27.47
N THR A 110 10.78 -12.73 28.62
CA THR A 110 11.65 -12.57 29.79
C THR A 110 11.69 -13.91 30.54
N PRO A 111 12.85 -14.56 30.67
CA PRO A 111 12.97 -15.76 31.49
C PRO A 111 12.83 -15.36 32.96
N ASN A 112 11.92 -16.04 33.67
CA ASN A 112 11.88 -16.08 35.14
C ASN A 112 12.82 -17.18 35.62
#